data_AF-A0A352SAU9-F1
#
_entry.id   AF-A0A352SAU9-F1
#
_cell.length_a   1.000
_cell.length_b   1.000
_cell.length_c   1.000
_cell.angle_alpha   90.00
_cell.angle_beta   90.00
_cell.angle_gamma   90.00
#
_symmetry.space_group_name_H-M   'P 1'
#
loop_
_entity.id
_entity.type
_entity.pdbx_description
1 polymer ?
#
loop_
_entity_poly.entity_id
_entity_poly.type
_entity_poly.pdbx_seq_one_letter_code
_entity_poly.pdbx_strand_id
1 'polypeptide(L)'
;SLKKSLTGLTFIRDSDIHHEYLTKNADKYGGLIEFYRSPARVAWTPTGNNVPDYPKLAQLWWKNVATAVTGEKTPQVAMDTLAEEMDNVMGRLQRAGMANCAPKLNPKSDPSKWLSSEHAPWKKLDNEKPKGETIAYDKLLQAWKEGRVR
;
A
#
# COMPACT_ATOMS: atom_id res chain seq x y z
N SER A 1 28.39 5.47 2.53
CA SER A 1 27.08 4.82 2.32
C SER A 1 26.95 4.32 0.90
N LEU A 2 27.33 5.11 -0.12
CA LEU A 2 27.37 4.73 -1.53
C LEU A 2 27.82 3.28 -1.82
N LYS A 3 28.98 2.83 -1.31
CA LYS A 3 29.44 1.44 -1.54
C LYS A 3 28.39 0.39 -1.13
N LYS A 4 27.68 0.60 -0.02
CA LYS A 4 26.59 -0.29 0.43
C LYS A 4 25.42 -0.23 -0.56
N SER A 5 25.03 0.97 -0.99
CA SER A 5 23.97 1.17 -1.99
C SER A 5 24.31 0.51 -3.33
N LEU A 6 25.57 0.58 -3.78
CA LEU A 6 26.02 -0.04 -5.02
C LEU A 6 26.09 -1.57 -4.92
N THR A 7 26.44 -2.12 -3.76
CA THR A 7 26.58 -3.58 -3.57
C THR A 7 25.23 -4.25 -3.34
N GLY A 8 24.37 -3.64 -2.53
CA GLY A 8 23.08 -4.21 -2.14
C GLY A 8 21.87 -3.61 -2.84
N LEU A 9 22.07 -2.71 -3.82
CA LEU A 9 21.02 -1.98 -4.54
C LEU A 9 19.97 -1.35 -3.60
N THR A 10 20.40 -0.97 -2.41
CA THR A 10 19.56 -0.42 -1.34
C THR A 10 20.00 1.01 -1.07
N PHE A 11 19.26 2.00 -1.59
CA PHE A 11 19.61 3.41 -1.39
C PHE A 11 19.18 3.86 0.00
N ILE A 12 20.16 4.15 0.85
CA ILE A 12 19.91 4.55 2.25
C ILE A 12 19.80 6.07 2.37
N ARG A 13 20.43 6.82 1.46
CA ARG A 13 20.47 8.29 1.48
C ARG A 13 20.17 8.87 0.12
N ASP A 14 19.52 10.02 0.13
CA ASP A 14 19.23 10.79 -1.09
C ASP A 14 20.51 11.20 -1.83
N SER A 15 21.59 11.50 -1.11
CA SER A 15 22.89 11.81 -1.73
C SER A 15 23.53 10.61 -2.42
N ASP A 16 23.23 9.37 -1.99
CA ASP A 16 23.77 8.18 -2.66
C ASP A 16 23.11 7.99 -4.03
N ILE A 17 21.78 8.22 -4.15
CA ILE A 17 21.07 8.08 -5.42
C ILE A 17 21.45 9.19 -6.42
N HIS A 18 21.84 10.37 -5.95
CA HIS A 18 22.29 11.49 -6.78
C HIS A 18 23.80 11.48 -7.09
N HIS A 19 24.55 10.49 -6.61
CA HIS A 19 25.98 10.42 -6.84
C HIS A 19 26.33 10.26 -8.33
N GLU A 20 27.41 10.93 -8.77
CA GLU A 20 27.83 10.99 -10.17
C GLU A 20 28.02 9.60 -10.82
N TYR A 21 28.54 8.65 -10.04
CA TYR A 21 28.66 7.26 -10.48
C TYR A 21 27.34 6.68 -11.02
N LEU A 22 26.22 6.91 -10.33
CA LEU A 22 24.91 6.41 -10.76
C LEU A 22 24.35 7.19 -11.93
N THR A 23 24.75 8.46 -12.12
CA THR A 23 24.41 9.20 -13.34
C THR A 23 25.13 8.62 -14.56
N LYS A 24 26.42 8.26 -14.41
CA LYS A 24 27.23 7.72 -15.50
C LYS A 24 26.93 6.25 -15.84
N ASN A 25 26.26 5.52 -14.94
CA ASN A 25 26.02 4.10 -15.06
C ASN A 25 24.54 3.73 -14.89
N ALA A 26 23.62 4.70 -15.03
CA ALA A 26 22.19 4.50 -14.76
C ALA A 26 21.58 3.37 -15.61
N ASP A 27 22.03 3.26 -16.86
CA ASP A 27 21.67 2.24 -17.84
C ASP A 27 21.89 0.80 -17.33
N LYS A 28 22.86 0.59 -16.45
CA LYS A 28 23.16 -0.73 -15.85
C LYS A 28 22.16 -1.17 -14.78
N TYR A 29 21.26 -0.30 -14.36
CA TYR A 29 20.34 -0.54 -13.25
C TYR A 29 18.87 -0.65 -13.68
N GLY A 30 18.59 -0.75 -14.98
CA GLY A 30 17.27 -1.13 -15.50
C GLY A 30 16.11 -0.23 -15.04
N GLY A 31 16.33 1.08 -14.91
CA GLY A 31 15.30 2.04 -14.49
C GLY A 31 15.21 2.28 -12.98
N LEU A 32 16.01 1.58 -12.16
CA LEU A 32 16.03 1.74 -10.70
C LEU A 32 16.43 3.17 -10.30
N ILE A 33 17.42 3.74 -10.98
CA ILE A 33 17.94 5.08 -10.65
C ILE A 33 16.91 6.14 -11.02
N GLU A 34 16.31 5.99 -12.19
CA GLU A 34 15.26 6.82 -12.74
C GLU A 34 14.03 6.80 -11.83
N PHE A 35 13.62 5.64 -11.34
CA PHE A 35 12.52 5.50 -10.40
C PHE A 35 12.76 6.28 -9.09
N TYR A 36 13.91 6.08 -8.45
CA TYR A 36 14.22 6.77 -7.18
C TYR A 36 14.51 8.27 -7.35
N ARG A 37 14.91 8.74 -8.54
CA ARG A 37 15.01 10.18 -8.84
C ARG A 37 13.68 10.79 -9.30
N SER A 38 12.75 9.96 -9.78
CA SER A 38 11.44 10.39 -10.28
C SER A 38 10.51 10.83 -9.13
N PRO A 39 9.56 11.75 -9.40
CA PRO A 39 8.44 12.02 -8.49
C PRO A 39 7.55 10.78 -8.24
N ALA A 40 7.60 9.76 -9.09
CA ALA A 40 6.80 8.54 -8.92
C ALA A 40 7.11 7.78 -7.61
N ARG A 41 8.30 7.96 -7.01
CA ARG A 41 8.66 7.31 -5.74
C ARG A 41 7.72 7.67 -4.59
N VAL A 42 7.08 8.84 -4.63
CA VAL A 42 6.11 9.29 -3.62
C VAL A 42 4.65 9.06 -4.02
N ALA A 43 4.41 8.49 -5.21
CA ALA A 43 3.06 8.20 -5.68
C ALA A 43 2.41 7.01 -4.95
N TRP A 44 3.20 6.26 -4.18
CA TRP A 44 2.73 5.12 -3.39
C TRP A 44 1.83 5.58 -2.24
N THR A 45 0.81 4.78 -1.96
CA THR A 45 -0.11 5.02 -0.84
C THR A 45 0.68 5.18 0.45
N PRO A 46 0.42 6.21 1.28
CA PRO A 46 1.09 6.37 2.57
C PRO A 46 0.97 5.06 3.36
N THR A 47 2.02 4.67 4.09
CA THR A 47 2.11 3.38 4.81
C THR A 47 1.07 3.23 5.94
N GLY A 48 0.20 4.22 6.13
CA GLY A 48 -0.84 4.23 7.14
C GLY A 48 -0.28 4.30 8.56
N ASN A 49 -1.19 4.31 9.53
CA ASN A 49 -0.84 4.16 10.93
C ASN A 49 -0.76 2.67 11.26
N ASN A 50 0.25 2.26 12.02
CA ASN A 50 0.35 0.89 12.51
C ASN A 50 -0.81 0.56 13.46
N VAL A 51 -1.31 -0.67 13.37
CA VAL A 51 -2.36 -1.19 14.25
C VAL A 51 -1.77 -1.60 15.62
N PRO A 52 -2.51 -1.40 16.73
CA PRO A 52 -2.07 -1.84 18.05
C PRO A 52 -2.08 -3.38 18.12
N ASP A 53 -0.96 -3.98 18.53
CA ASP A 53 -0.76 -5.44 18.62
C ASP A 53 -0.78 -6.18 17.26
N TYR A 54 0.03 -5.69 16.31
CA TYR A 54 0.27 -6.34 15.01
C TYR A 54 0.53 -7.86 15.11
N PRO A 55 1.34 -8.40 16.06
CA PRO A 55 1.60 -9.83 16.13
C PRO A 55 0.33 -10.68 16.28
N LYS A 56 -0.66 -10.24 17.06
CA LYS A 56 -1.93 -10.97 17.19
C LYS A 56 -2.80 -10.83 15.94
N LEU A 57 -2.87 -9.63 15.37
CA LEU A 57 -3.71 -9.36 14.20
C LEU A 57 -3.17 -10.07 12.94
N ALA A 58 -1.85 -10.16 12.77
CA ALA A 58 -1.21 -10.81 11.64
C ALA A 58 -1.52 -12.31 11.52
N GLN A 59 -1.79 -12.99 12.64
CA GLN A 59 -2.20 -14.40 12.62
C GLN A 59 -3.59 -14.60 12.00
N LEU A 60 -4.50 -13.62 12.20
CA LEU A 60 -5.85 -13.65 11.63
C LEU A 60 -5.82 -13.48 10.11
N TRP A 61 -4.87 -12.70 9.59
CA TRP A 61 -4.70 -12.46 8.15
C TRP A 61 -4.56 -13.77 7.38
N TRP A 62 -3.58 -14.60 7.76
CA TRP A 62 -3.29 -15.86 7.05
C TRP A 62 -4.45 -16.85 7.12
N LYS A 63 -5.11 -16.94 8.28
CA LYS A 63 -6.29 -17.77 8.47
C LYS A 63 -7.41 -17.40 7.49
N ASN A 64 -7.71 -16.12 7.34
CA ASN A 64 -8.84 -15.68 6.52
C ASN A 64 -8.51 -15.60 5.03
N VAL A 65 -7.31 -15.13 4.66
CA VAL A 65 -6.90 -15.02 3.25
C VAL A 65 -6.83 -16.37 2.56
N ALA A 66 -6.39 -17.41 3.26
CA ALA A 66 -6.36 -18.76 2.69
C ALA A 66 -7.73 -19.22 2.16
N THR A 67 -8.81 -18.90 2.88
CA THR A 67 -10.18 -19.26 2.48
C THR A 67 -10.65 -18.51 1.22
N ALA A 68 -10.16 -17.28 1.00
CA ALA A 68 -10.45 -16.52 -0.21
C ALA A 68 -9.67 -17.04 -1.42
N VAL A 69 -8.37 -17.30 -1.24
CA VAL A 69 -7.47 -17.72 -2.31
C VAL A 69 -7.81 -19.12 -2.83
N THR A 70 -8.26 -20.01 -1.93
CA THR A 70 -8.69 -21.37 -2.28
C THR A 70 -10.12 -21.42 -2.84
N GLY A 71 -10.87 -20.32 -2.76
CA GLY A 71 -12.26 -20.25 -3.22
C GLY A 71 -13.28 -20.88 -2.28
N GLU A 72 -12.89 -21.27 -1.06
CA GLU A 72 -13.83 -21.74 -0.01
C GLU A 72 -14.84 -20.64 0.36
N LYS A 73 -14.38 -19.38 0.38
CA LYS A 73 -15.20 -18.20 0.62
C LYS A 73 -14.98 -17.17 -0.48
N THR A 74 -15.98 -16.33 -0.71
CA THR A 74 -15.79 -15.15 -1.56
C THR A 74 -14.80 -14.19 -0.89
N PRO A 75 -14.05 -13.37 -1.66
CA PRO A 75 -13.15 -12.38 -1.08
C PRO A 75 -13.84 -11.46 -0.07
N GLN A 76 -15.06 -11.03 -0.36
CA GLN A 76 -15.84 -10.19 0.54
C GLN A 76 -16.10 -10.88 1.89
N VAL A 77 -16.63 -12.10 1.88
CA VAL A 77 -16.95 -12.84 3.11
C VAL A 77 -15.69 -13.13 3.94
N ALA A 78 -14.58 -13.45 3.28
CA ALA A 78 -13.30 -13.66 3.95
C ALA A 78 -12.77 -12.39 4.62
N MET A 79 -12.86 -11.23 3.94
CA MET A 79 -12.44 -9.94 4.50
C MET A 79 -13.39 -9.44 5.60
N ASP A 80 -14.69 -9.66 5.48
CA ASP A 80 -15.67 -9.32 6.52
C ASP A 80 -15.42 -10.16 7.79
N THR A 81 -15.14 -11.46 7.62
CA THR A 81 -14.76 -12.36 8.74
C THR A 81 -13.49 -11.85 9.42
N LEU A 82 -12.47 -11.51 8.62
CA LEU A 82 -11.22 -10.95 9.13
C LEU A 82 -11.44 -9.66 9.93
N ALA A 83 -12.23 -8.72 9.39
CA ALA A 83 -12.52 -7.45 10.03
C ALA A 83 -13.21 -7.65 11.39
N GLU A 84 -14.19 -8.55 11.47
CA GLU A 84 -14.86 -8.88 12.73
C GLU A 84 -13.91 -9.51 13.76
N GLU A 85 -13.04 -10.44 13.34
CA GLU A 85 -12.04 -11.03 14.23
C GLU A 85 -11.03 -10.00 14.73
N MET A 86 -10.60 -9.08 13.87
CA MET A 86 -9.71 -7.96 14.25
C MET A 86 -10.40 -7.00 15.24
N ASP A 87 -11.66 -6.64 15.01
CA ASP A 87 -12.46 -5.83 15.95
C ASP A 87 -12.61 -6.53 17.31
N ASN A 88 -12.77 -7.84 17.34
CA ASN A 88 -12.82 -8.60 18.60
C ASN A 88 -11.49 -8.56 19.37
N VAL A 89 -10.35 -8.56 18.69
CA VAL A 89 -9.02 -8.38 19.32
C VAL A 89 -8.87 -6.94 19.81
N MET A 90 -9.11 -5.96 18.94
CA MET A 90 -8.96 -4.54 19.27
C MET A 90 -9.94 -4.09 20.37
N GLY A 91 -11.16 -4.61 20.39
CA GLY A 91 -12.15 -4.31 21.42
C GLY A 91 -11.75 -4.84 22.80
N ARG A 92 -11.05 -5.98 22.86
CA ARG A 92 -10.42 -6.47 24.09
C ARG A 92 -9.30 -5.54 24.56
N LEU A 93 -8.45 -5.08 23.64
CA LEU A 93 -7.38 -4.12 23.94
C LEU A 93 -7.93 -2.78 24.42
N GLN A 94 -9.01 -2.29 23.80
CA GLN A 94 -9.70 -1.08 24.23
C GLN A 94 -10.20 -1.20 25.68
N ARG A 95 -10.81 -2.33 26.05
CA ARG A 95 -11.29 -2.57 27.41
C ARG A 95 -10.17 -2.73 28.43
N ALA A 96 -9.08 -3.41 28.05
CA ALA A 96 -7.92 -3.58 28.91
C ALA A 96 -7.17 -2.26 29.15
N GLY A 97 -7.23 -1.35 28.17
CA GLY A 97 -6.46 -0.11 28.17
C GLY A 97 -5.01 -0.35 27.75
N MET A 98 -4.36 0.72 27.29
CA MET A 98 -2.94 0.74 26.94
C MET A 98 -2.32 2.01 27.49
N ALA A 99 -1.04 1.97 27.85
CA ALA A 99 -0.32 3.15 28.36
C ALA A 99 -0.35 4.32 27.37
N ASN A 100 -0.22 4.03 26.06
CA ASN A 100 -0.31 5.01 24.99
C ASN A 100 -1.24 4.50 23.89
N CYS A 101 -2.08 5.39 23.36
CA CYS A 101 -2.87 5.19 22.15
C CYS A 101 -3.70 3.89 22.12
N ALA A 102 -4.46 3.62 23.20
CA ALA A 102 -5.39 2.50 23.20
C ALA A 102 -6.38 2.61 22.02
N PRO A 103 -6.68 1.51 21.30
CA PRO A 103 -7.63 1.53 20.20
C PRO A 103 -9.01 1.98 20.69
N LYS A 104 -9.73 2.72 19.83
CA LYS A 104 -11.12 3.09 20.03
C LYS A 104 -11.92 2.62 18.82
N LEU A 105 -12.73 1.60 19.03
CA LEU A 105 -13.62 1.07 18.01
C LEU A 105 -14.76 2.03 17.74
N ASN A 106 -15.03 2.23 16.45
CA ASN A 106 -16.22 2.94 16.01
C ASN A 106 -17.46 2.07 16.28
N PRO A 107 -18.63 2.68 16.53
CA PRO A 107 -19.88 1.93 16.54
C PRO A 107 -20.13 1.28 15.17
N LYS A 108 -20.71 0.07 15.18
CA LYS A 108 -21.13 -0.60 13.94
C LYS A 108 -22.07 0.33 13.18
N SER A 109 -21.79 0.51 11.90
CA SER A 109 -22.53 1.39 11.00
C SER A 109 -22.53 0.80 9.60
N ASP A 110 -23.47 1.27 8.79
CA ASP A 110 -23.56 0.85 7.40
C ASP A 110 -22.27 1.24 6.63
N PRO A 111 -21.69 0.33 5.82
CA PRO A 111 -20.47 0.62 5.06
C PRO A 111 -20.58 1.86 4.16
N SER A 112 -21.78 2.18 3.65
CA SER A 112 -22.01 3.35 2.81
C SER A 112 -21.64 4.69 3.47
N LYS A 113 -21.56 4.73 4.80
CA LYS A 113 -21.08 5.88 5.57
C LYS A 113 -19.59 6.16 5.33
N TRP A 114 -18.80 5.12 5.07
CA TRP A 114 -17.34 5.20 4.94
C TRP A 114 -16.88 5.11 3.49
N LEU A 115 -17.62 4.38 2.65
CA LEU A 115 -17.25 4.17 1.27
C LEU A 115 -17.52 5.45 0.44
N SER A 116 -16.57 5.83 -0.41
CA SER A 116 -16.62 7.02 -1.27
C SER A 116 -16.23 6.68 -2.72
N SER A 117 -16.70 7.47 -3.68
CA SER A 117 -16.26 7.41 -5.08
C SER A 117 -15.18 8.44 -5.40
N GLU A 118 -14.84 9.31 -4.44
CA GLU A 118 -13.88 10.41 -4.60
C GLU A 118 -12.56 10.18 -3.84
N HIS A 119 -12.60 9.34 -2.80
CA HIS A 119 -11.45 9.01 -1.96
C HIS A 119 -11.58 7.62 -1.36
N ALA A 120 -10.47 7.06 -0.86
CA ALA A 120 -10.49 5.79 -0.13
C ALA A 120 -11.15 5.98 1.27
N PRO A 121 -11.89 4.99 1.80
CA PRO A 121 -12.21 3.67 1.22
C PRO A 121 -13.16 3.75 0.02
N TRP A 122 -12.84 3.04 -1.07
CA TRP A 122 -13.59 3.16 -2.33
C TRP A 122 -14.87 2.32 -2.34
N LYS A 123 -15.96 2.87 -2.86
CA LYS A 123 -17.17 2.10 -3.19
C LYS A 123 -16.87 1.07 -4.28
N LYS A 124 -17.64 -0.01 -4.27
CA LYS A 124 -17.66 -0.97 -5.37
C LYS A 124 -18.02 -0.25 -6.66
N LEU A 125 -17.24 -0.48 -7.71
CA LEU A 125 -17.49 0.08 -9.03
C LEU A 125 -18.51 -0.79 -9.78
N ASP A 126 -19.32 -0.18 -10.64
CA ASP A 126 -20.22 -0.91 -11.53
C ASP A 126 -19.45 -1.81 -12.50
N ASN A 127 -18.23 -1.39 -12.89
CA ASN A 127 -17.33 -2.16 -13.74
C ASN A 127 -15.88 -2.12 -13.20
N GLU A 128 -15.49 -3.14 -12.44
CA GLU A 128 -14.12 -3.32 -11.93
C GLU A 128 -13.16 -3.91 -12.97
N LYS A 129 -13.65 -4.29 -14.16
CA LYS A 129 -12.86 -4.89 -15.24
C LYS A 129 -13.14 -4.18 -16.57
N PRO A 130 -12.85 -2.87 -16.68
CA PRO A 130 -12.98 -2.18 -17.95
C PRO A 130 -12.05 -2.79 -19.00
N LYS A 131 -12.42 -2.66 -20.27
CA LYS A 131 -11.56 -3.08 -21.38
C LYS A 131 -10.29 -2.22 -21.35
N GLY A 132 -9.12 -2.85 -21.44
CA GLY A 132 -7.86 -2.14 -21.51
C GLY A 132 -7.79 -1.23 -22.73
N GLU A 133 -7.24 -0.03 -22.54
CA GLU A 133 -7.01 0.95 -23.60
C GLU A 133 -5.50 1.14 -23.83
N THR A 134 -5.09 1.24 -25.08
CA THR A 134 -3.70 1.55 -25.44
C THR A 134 -3.48 3.05 -25.43
N ILE A 135 -2.35 3.49 -24.89
CA ILE A 135 -1.91 4.89 -24.92
C ILE A 135 -0.66 5.03 -25.80
N ALA A 136 -0.57 6.11 -26.56
CA ALA A 136 0.61 6.41 -27.36
C ALA A 136 1.85 6.56 -26.46
N TYR A 137 2.97 5.95 -26.86
CA TYR A 137 4.21 5.94 -26.07
C TYR A 137 4.72 7.34 -25.73
N ASP A 138 4.67 8.28 -26.69
CA ASP A 138 5.13 9.66 -26.46
C ASP A 138 4.30 10.39 -25.40
N LYS A 139 2.99 10.09 -25.31
CA LYS A 139 2.10 10.66 -24.30
C LYS A 139 2.45 10.17 -22.89
N LEU A 140 2.89 8.91 -22.76
CA LEU A 140 3.40 8.38 -21.49
C LEU A 140 4.69 9.10 -21.06
N LEU A 141 5.62 9.28 -21.99
CA LEU A 141 6.88 9.99 -21.71
C LEU A 141 6.63 11.44 -21.29
N GLN A 142 5.66 12.11 -21.91
CA GLN A 142 5.28 13.47 -21.55
C GLN A 142 4.70 13.54 -20.14
N ALA A 143 3.77 12.66 -19.76
CA ALA A 143 3.20 12.61 -18.42
C ALA A 143 4.27 12.40 -17.33
N TRP A 144 5.27 11.55 -17.61
CA TRP A 144 6.39 11.31 -16.70
C TRP A 144 7.28 12.55 -16.52
N LYS A 145 7.60 13.25 -17.62
CA LYS A 145 8.37 14.52 -17.58
C LYS A 145 7.63 15.62 -16.82
N GLU A 146 6.31 15.69 -16.98
CA GLU A 146 5.46 16.71 -16.34
C GLU A 146 5.11 16.37 -14.88
N GLY A 147 5.50 15.19 -14.39
CA GLY A 147 5.19 14.73 -13.02
C GLY A 147 3.71 14.49 -12.76
N ARG A 148 2.88 14.38 -13.82
CA ARG A 148 1.44 14.13 -13.74
C ARG A 148 1.17 12.64 -13.78
N VAL A 149 1.55 11.94 -12.71
CA VAL A 149 1.36 10.49 -12.55
C VAL A 149 -0.07 10.15 -12.07
N ARG A 150 -0.93 11.17 -11.89
CA ARG A 150 -2.35 11.04 -11.52
C ARG A 150 -3.22 11.69 -12.57
#